data_AF-A0A8D8WYP7-F1
#
_entry.id   AF-A0A8D8WYP7-F1
#
_cell.length_a   1.000
_cell.length_b   1.000
_cell.length_c   1.000
_cell.angle_alpha   90.00
_cell.angle_beta   90.00
_cell.angle_gamma   90.00
#
_symmetry.space_group_name_H-M   'P 1'
#
loop_
_entity.id
_entity.type
_entity.pdbx_description
1 polymer ?
#
loop_
_entity_poly.entity_id
_entity_poly.type
_entity_poly.pdbx_seq_one_letter_code
_entity_poly.pdbx_strand_id
1 'polypeptide(L)'
;MAVSQLSTIRIIRNNLMTIIQNIHRRFLKNENRVTKYLHLQLNLLSMLGLFKSTKSSTRSSSTWHQQLHMVFSFTFFATLLTLTFVCVVTKSSKEFAEFSNIIFELIGMAMLFFQTVLLNSRRSGLIELLEKMDKFDLNSHRTIFIAVRRLERLAFFVLYGGIGFVVLLKFSVPFFPIDARSAAHVQSIYGFKYPQNRLPQCLALPFVDTSEPSWFYVLYMLEILLWSGGSRWKISEKSSKH
;
A
#
# COMPACT_ATOMS: atom_id res chain seq x y z
N MET A 1 -50.00 31.01 21.90
CA MET A 1 -48.94 29.98 22.01
C MET A 1 -48.41 29.46 20.66
N ALA A 2 -49.21 29.38 19.57
CA ALA A 2 -48.75 28.85 18.27
C ALA A 2 -47.62 29.63 17.56
N VAL A 3 -47.49 30.94 17.81
CA VAL A 3 -46.49 31.82 17.16
C VAL A 3 -45.04 31.51 17.58
N SER A 4 -44.84 31.01 18.80
CA SER A 4 -43.53 30.60 19.34
C SER A 4 -43.00 29.32 18.69
N GLN A 5 -43.88 28.39 18.32
CA GLN A 5 -43.45 27.15 17.66
C GLN A 5 -43.01 27.38 16.21
N LEU A 6 -43.65 28.32 15.51
CA LEU A 6 -43.30 28.68 14.14
C LEU A 6 -41.92 29.36 14.03
N SER A 7 -41.50 30.14 15.02
CA SER A 7 -40.18 30.78 15.02
C SER A 7 -39.07 29.75 15.28
N THR A 8 -39.27 28.81 16.20
CA THR A 8 -38.31 27.73 16.49
C THR A 8 -38.12 26.81 15.28
N ILE A 9 -39.20 26.45 14.59
CA ILE A 9 -39.13 25.66 13.35
C ILE A 9 -38.35 26.40 12.26
N ARG A 10 -38.55 27.72 12.13
CA ARG A 10 -37.83 28.55 11.15
C ARG A 10 -36.33 28.66 11.47
N ILE A 11 -35.95 28.75 12.75
CA ILE A 11 -34.56 28.77 13.20
C ILE A 11 -33.88 27.42 12.92
N ILE A 12 -34.54 26.30 13.25
CA ILE A 12 -34.02 24.95 12.98
C ILE A 12 -33.82 24.75 11.46
N ARG A 13 -34.78 25.16 10.64
CA ARG A 13 -34.68 25.08 9.18
C ARG A 13 -33.50 25.89 8.64
N ASN A 14 -33.30 27.12 9.12
CA ASN A 14 -32.19 27.97 8.67
C ASN A 14 -30.82 27.40 9.06
N ASN A 15 -30.70 26.85 10.28
CA ASN A 15 -29.48 26.17 10.74
C ASN A 15 -29.20 24.89 9.96
N LEU A 16 -30.23 24.10 9.66
CA LEU A 16 -30.09 22.88 8.87
C LEU A 16 -29.65 23.19 7.43
N MET A 17 -30.21 24.25 6.83
CA MET A 17 -29.87 24.69 5.48
C MET A 17 -28.42 25.21 5.40
N THR A 18 -27.94 25.93 6.41
CA THR A 18 -26.53 26.35 6.49
C THR A 18 -25.57 25.18 6.72
N ILE A 19 -25.96 24.19 7.54
CA ILE A 19 -25.18 22.95 7.70
C ILE A 19 -25.07 22.21 6.37
N ILE A 20 -26.18 22.01 5.65
CA ILE A 20 -26.20 21.35 4.35
C ILE A 20 -25.36 22.12 3.33
N GLN A 21 -25.47 23.45 3.27
CA GLN A 21 -24.64 24.28 2.39
C GLN A 21 -23.16 24.21 2.75
N ASN A 22 -22.80 24.15 4.03
CA ASN A 22 -21.42 23.99 4.47
C ASN A 22 -20.86 22.59 4.16
N ILE A 23 -21.67 21.54 4.32
CA ILE A 23 -21.30 20.17 3.93
C ILE A 23 -21.11 20.11 2.41
N HIS A 24 -22.03 20.68 1.63
CA HIS A 24 -21.95 20.72 0.17
C HIS A 24 -20.75 21.52 -0.32
N ARG A 25 -20.47 22.70 0.27
CA ARG A 25 -19.26 23.48 -0.04
C ARG A 25 -17.98 22.74 0.33
N ARG A 26 -17.94 22.02 1.46
CA ARG A 26 -16.79 21.17 1.82
C ARG A 26 -16.63 19.99 0.87
N PHE A 27 -17.73 19.37 0.45
CA PHE A 27 -17.72 18.31 -0.56
C PHE A 27 -17.20 18.84 -1.90
N LEU A 28 -17.76 19.92 -2.44
CA LEU A 28 -17.28 20.57 -3.67
C LEU A 28 -15.82 21.00 -3.57
N LYS A 29 -15.39 21.57 -2.44
CA LYS A 29 -13.99 21.99 -2.23
C LYS A 29 -13.01 20.81 -2.12
N ASN A 30 -13.47 19.66 -1.61
CA ASN A 30 -12.69 18.40 -1.59
C ASN A 30 -12.77 17.62 -2.91
N GLU A 31 -13.79 17.89 -3.72
CA GLU A 31 -14.03 17.24 -4.99
C GLU A 31 -13.32 17.98 -6.15
N ASN A 32 -12.98 19.26 -5.98
CA ASN A 32 -12.39 20.13 -7.00
C ASN A 32 -10.85 20.22 -7.03
N ARG A 33 -10.11 19.27 -6.42
CA ARG A 33 -8.64 19.24 -6.56
C ARG A 33 -8.23 18.20 -7.59
N VAL A 34 -7.44 18.58 -8.61
CA VAL A 34 -6.86 17.62 -9.57
C VAL A 34 -5.89 16.68 -8.84
N THR A 35 -5.25 17.12 -7.76
CA THR A 35 -4.31 16.30 -7.01
C THR A 35 -4.97 15.28 -6.07
N LYS A 36 -6.31 15.10 -6.12
CA LYS A 36 -7.02 14.24 -5.15
C LYS A 36 -6.52 12.79 -5.18
N TYR A 37 -6.40 12.18 -6.36
CA TYR A 37 -5.94 10.80 -6.44
C TYR A 37 -4.43 10.72 -6.24
N LEU A 38 -3.64 11.67 -6.72
CA LEU A 38 -2.22 11.79 -6.35
C LEU A 38 -1.99 11.84 -4.83
N HIS A 39 -2.79 12.63 -4.10
CA HIS A 39 -2.73 12.66 -2.64
C HIS A 39 -3.19 11.33 -2.00
N LEU A 40 -4.18 10.67 -2.59
CA LEU A 40 -4.59 9.34 -2.17
C LEU A 40 -3.45 8.32 -2.36
N GLN A 41 -2.75 8.36 -3.49
CA GLN A 41 -1.57 7.52 -3.77
C GLN A 41 -0.46 7.77 -2.74
N LEU A 42 -0.12 9.03 -2.47
CA LEU A 42 0.88 9.37 -1.44
C LEU A 42 0.46 8.93 -0.04
N ASN A 43 -0.83 9.01 0.29
CA ASN A 43 -1.33 8.50 1.56
C ASN A 43 -1.24 6.97 1.64
N LEU A 44 -1.56 6.25 0.57
CA LEU A 44 -1.40 4.80 0.50
C LEU A 44 0.07 4.40 0.64
N LEU A 45 0.97 5.04 -0.10
CA LEU A 45 2.42 4.83 0.04
C LEU A 45 2.90 5.15 1.46
N SER A 46 2.30 6.15 2.11
CA SER A 46 2.61 6.46 3.51
C SER A 46 2.12 5.41 4.49
N MET A 47 0.95 4.83 4.25
CA MET A 47 0.43 3.70 5.04
C MET A 47 1.33 2.48 4.90
N LEU A 48 1.81 2.18 3.70
CA LEU A 48 2.75 1.10 3.43
C LEU A 48 4.16 1.34 4.02
N GLY A 49 4.41 2.49 4.66
CA GLY A 49 5.75 2.83 5.16
C GLY A 49 6.75 3.18 4.06
N LEU A 50 6.28 3.43 2.83
CA LEU A 50 7.11 3.75 1.67
C LEU A 50 7.28 5.26 1.47
N PHE A 51 6.46 6.10 2.11
CA PHE A 51 6.53 7.56 1.91
C PHE A 51 6.25 8.38 3.17
N LYS A 52 7.08 9.39 3.46
CA LYS A 52 6.87 10.28 4.61
C LYS A 52 5.91 11.42 4.31
N SER A 53 4.62 11.21 4.55
CA SER A 53 3.58 12.24 4.43
C SER A 53 3.77 13.38 5.45
N THR A 54 3.81 14.62 4.99
CA THR A 54 3.94 15.84 5.80
C THR A 54 2.61 16.41 6.29
N LYS A 55 1.47 15.87 5.85
CA LYS A 55 0.13 16.40 6.22
C LYS A 55 -0.33 16.03 7.64
N SER A 56 0.43 15.24 8.40
CA SER A 56 0.15 14.99 9.83
C SER A 56 0.63 16.17 10.68
N SER A 57 -0.17 17.24 10.73
CA SER A 57 0.12 18.42 11.57
C SER A 57 -0.19 18.22 13.06
N THR A 58 -0.25 16.98 13.56
CA THR A 58 -0.68 16.73 14.95
C THR A 58 0.18 15.67 15.64
N ARG A 59 0.99 16.15 16.60
CA ARG A 59 1.81 15.43 17.60
C ARG A 59 3.14 14.83 17.12
N SER A 60 4.23 15.27 17.75
CA SER A 60 5.62 14.83 17.51
C SER A 60 5.83 13.32 17.72
N SER A 61 4.99 12.66 18.52
CA SER A 61 5.02 11.20 18.68
C SER A 61 4.61 10.45 17.41
N SER A 62 3.73 11.01 16.56
CA SER A 62 3.32 10.36 15.30
C SER A 62 4.45 10.32 14.27
N THR A 63 5.35 11.31 14.30
CA THR A 63 6.47 11.43 13.38
C THR A 63 7.55 10.36 13.63
N TRP A 64 7.82 10.03 14.91
CA TRP A 64 8.83 9.02 15.27
C TRP A 64 8.36 7.60 14.94
N HIS A 65 7.10 7.26 15.26
CA HIS A 65 6.51 5.97 14.88
C HIS A 65 6.52 5.78 13.35
N GLN A 66 6.18 6.83 12.61
CA GLN A 66 6.19 6.79 11.15
C GLN A 66 7.61 6.60 10.58
N GLN A 67 8.61 7.23 11.20
CA GLN A 67 10.02 7.05 10.82
C GLN A 67 10.55 5.65 11.15
N LEU A 68 10.20 5.12 12.33
CA LEU A 68 10.51 3.72 12.66
C LEU A 68 9.84 2.74 11.70
N HIS A 69 8.56 2.95 11.39
CA HIS A 69 7.84 2.10 10.44
C HIS A 69 8.50 2.12 9.04
N MET A 70 8.99 3.27 8.59
CA MET A 70 9.76 3.37 7.34
C MET A 70 11.08 2.62 7.42
N VAL A 71 11.86 2.83 8.48
CA VAL A 71 13.15 2.13 8.65
C VAL A 71 12.93 0.63 8.70
N PHE A 72 11.93 0.16 9.45
CA PHE A 72 11.55 -1.24 9.50
C PHE A 72 11.15 -1.77 8.12
N SER A 73 10.22 -1.10 7.43
CA SER A 73 9.74 -1.52 6.10
C SER A 73 10.88 -1.57 5.08
N PHE A 74 11.78 -0.59 5.13
CA PHE A 74 12.93 -0.49 4.24
C PHE A 74 13.96 -1.59 4.49
N THR A 75 14.36 -1.79 5.75
CA THR A 75 15.30 -2.84 6.14
C THR A 75 14.72 -4.21 5.82
N PHE A 76 13.45 -4.44 6.15
CA PHE A 76 12.78 -5.71 5.87
C PHE A 76 12.69 -6.00 4.35
N PHE A 77 12.36 -4.99 3.53
CA PHE A 77 12.36 -5.13 2.08
C PHE A 77 13.76 -5.46 1.53
N ALA A 78 14.81 -4.80 2.05
CA ALA A 78 16.19 -5.09 1.66
C ALA A 78 16.62 -6.51 2.07
N THR A 79 16.19 -6.98 3.25
CA THR A 79 16.41 -8.36 3.68
C THR A 79 15.72 -9.35 2.75
N LEU A 80 14.44 -9.15 2.42
CA LEU A 80 13.72 -10.02 1.48
C LEU A 80 14.39 -10.07 0.11
N LEU A 81 14.81 -8.92 -0.42
CA LEU A 81 15.52 -8.83 -1.70
C LEU A 81 16.83 -9.65 -1.66
N THR A 82 17.58 -9.54 -0.56
CA THR A 82 18.81 -10.31 -0.35
C THR A 82 18.53 -11.81 -0.27
N LEU A 83 17.53 -12.24 0.50
CA LEU A 83 17.13 -13.66 0.63
C LEU A 83 16.64 -14.24 -0.71
N THR A 84 15.97 -13.42 -1.52
CA THR A 84 15.53 -13.81 -2.87
C THR A 84 16.71 -13.94 -3.81
N PHE A 85 17.66 -13.00 -3.77
CA PHE A 85 18.89 -13.08 -4.55
C PHE A 85 19.71 -14.34 -4.18
N VAL A 86 19.80 -14.67 -2.89
CA VAL A 86 20.43 -15.92 -2.45
C VAL A 86 19.67 -17.14 -3.01
N CYS A 87 18.33 -17.12 -3.05
CA CYS A 87 17.55 -18.19 -3.70
C CYS A 87 17.93 -18.35 -5.18
N VAL A 88 18.10 -17.25 -5.92
CA VAL A 88 18.53 -17.29 -7.34
C VAL A 88 19.86 -18.01 -7.50
N VAL A 89 20.86 -17.59 -6.73
CA VAL A 89 22.22 -18.09 -6.85
C VAL A 89 22.31 -19.57 -6.44
N THR A 90 21.65 -19.93 -5.33
CA THR A 90 21.87 -21.23 -4.67
C THR A 90 20.92 -22.33 -5.13
N LYS A 91 19.70 -22.00 -5.57
CA LYS A 91 18.64 -22.98 -5.86
C LYS A 91 18.19 -22.98 -7.32
N SER A 92 17.84 -21.81 -7.86
CA SER A 92 17.18 -21.75 -9.17
C SER A 92 18.14 -21.68 -10.35
N SER A 93 19.44 -21.42 -10.15
CA SER A 93 20.43 -21.26 -11.22
C SER A 93 20.56 -22.43 -12.20
N LYS A 94 20.05 -23.61 -11.84
CA LYS A 94 20.09 -24.84 -12.67
C LYS A 94 18.84 -25.05 -13.52
N GLU A 95 17.77 -24.29 -13.30
CA GLU A 95 16.51 -24.40 -14.04
C GLU A 95 16.14 -23.03 -14.62
N PHE A 96 16.12 -22.92 -15.94
CA PHE A 96 16.04 -21.62 -16.62
C PHE A 96 14.70 -20.91 -16.42
N ALA A 97 13.59 -21.64 -16.38
CA ALA A 97 12.27 -21.03 -16.22
C ALA A 97 12.09 -20.43 -14.82
N GLU A 98 12.48 -21.17 -13.79
CA GLU A 98 12.46 -20.75 -12.39
C GLU A 98 13.48 -19.64 -12.13
N PHE A 99 14.68 -19.75 -12.70
CA PHE A 99 15.66 -18.66 -12.70
C PHE A 99 15.10 -17.36 -13.30
N SER A 100 14.46 -17.45 -14.47
CA SER A 100 13.87 -16.29 -15.13
C SER A 100 12.75 -15.67 -14.30
N ASN A 101 11.85 -16.49 -13.75
CA ASN A 101 10.75 -16.02 -12.90
C ASN A 101 11.26 -15.27 -11.67
N ILE A 102 12.21 -15.84 -10.94
CA ILE A 102 12.73 -15.20 -9.72
C ILE A 102 13.55 -13.96 -10.07
N ILE A 103 14.28 -13.93 -11.20
CA ILE A 103 14.98 -12.72 -11.64
C ILE A 103 14.00 -11.60 -12.00
N PHE A 104 12.91 -11.88 -12.72
CA PHE A 104 11.91 -10.86 -13.02
C PHE A 104 11.27 -10.32 -11.75
N GLU A 105 10.99 -11.19 -10.78
CA GLU A 105 10.50 -10.79 -9.46
C GLU A 105 11.52 -9.91 -8.72
N LEU A 106 12.79 -10.30 -8.72
CA LEU A 106 13.88 -9.56 -8.10
C LEU A 106 14.08 -8.18 -8.73
N ILE A 107 14.06 -8.09 -10.06
CA ILE A 107 14.14 -6.82 -10.80
C ILE A 107 12.94 -5.95 -10.44
N GLY A 108 11.73 -6.50 -10.43
CA GLY A 108 10.52 -5.78 -10.04
C GLY A 108 10.61 -5.21 -8.62
N MET A 109 11.05 -6.02 -7.66
CA MET A 109 11.27 -5.60 -6.28
C MET A 109 12.37 -4.53 -6.17
N ALA A 110 13.49 -4.69 -6.87
CA ALA A 110 14.58 -3.72 -6.90
C ALA A 110 14.15 -2.37 -7.49
N MET A 111 13.34 -2.40 -8.56
CA MET A 111 12.76 -1.18 -9.14
C MET A 111 11.84 -0.47 -8.14
N LEU A 112 10.95 -1.19 -7.47
CA LEU A 112 10.08 -0.63 -6.43
C LEU A 112 10.88 -0.02 -5.28
N PHE A 113 11.94 -0.70 -4.84
CA PHE A 113 12.86 -0.21 -3.82
C PHE A 113 13.54 1.10 -4.25
N PHE A 114 14.14 1.11 -5.44
CA PHE A 114 14.82 2.30 -5.97
C PHE A 114 13.86 3.47 -6.18
N GLN A 115 12.66 3.22 -6.71
CA GLN A 115 11.62 4.24 -6.87
C GLN A 115 11.18 4.80 -5.52
N THR A 116 11.08 3.96 -4.48
CA THR A 116 10.76 4.40 -3.12
C THR A 116 11.87 5.30 -2.54
N VAL A 117 13.13 4.94 -2.73
CA VAL A 117 14.27 5.79 -2.34
C VAL A 117 14.24 7.13 -3.07
N LEU A 118 14.05 7.10 -4.39
CA LEU A 118 13.99 8.29 -5.23
C LEU A 118 12.81 9.20 -4.85
N LEU A 119 11.65 8.62 -4.54
CA LEU A 119 10.46 9.36 -4.11
C LEU A 119 10.71 10.06 -2.77
N ASN A 120 11.38 9.40 -1.83
CA ASN A 120 11.70 10.01 -0.54
C ASN A 120 12.81 11.07 -0.65
N SER A 121 13.81 10.88 -1.53
CA SER A 121 14.87 11.88 -1.73
C SER A 121 14.36 13.15 -2.42
N ARG A 122 13.41 13.02 -3.36
CA ARG A 122 12.78 14.15 -4.07
C ARG A 122 11.49 14.64 -3.44
N ARG A 123 11.22 14.23 -2.20
CA ARG A 123 9.94 14.48 -1.51
C ARG A 123 9.57 15.95 -1.42
N SER A 124 10.50 16.82 -1.03
CA SER A 124 10.24 18.26 -0.88
C SER A 124 9.80 18.89 -2.20
N GLY A 125 10.52 18.60 -3.28
CA GLY A 125 10.18 19.07 -4.63
C GLY A 125 8.84 18.51 -5.13
N LEU A 126 8.50 17.26 -4.82
CA LEU A 126 7.20 16.68 -5.15
C LEU A 126 6.05 17.39 -4.43
N ILE A 127 6.20 17.66 -3.14
CA ILE A 127 5.18 18.37 -2.35
C ILE A 127 5.00 19.79 -2.88
N GLU A 128 6.10 20.49 -3.15
CA GLU A 128 6.05 21.84 -3.71
C GLU A 128 5.37 21.86 -5.09
N LEU A 129 5.64 20.86 -5.94
CA LEU A 129 4.99 20.72 -7.24
C LEU A 129 3.48 20.49 -7.07
N LEU A 130 3.07 19.61 -6.16
CA LEU A 130 1.64 19.37 -5.88
C LEU A 130 0.94 20.63 -5.36
N GLU A 131 1.61 21.43 -4.52
CA GLU A 131 1.07 22.71 -4.05
C GLU A 131 0.96 23.74 -5.18
N LYS A 132 1.89 23.74 -6.14
CA LYS A 132 1.81 24.60 -7.33
C LYS A 132 0.68 24.15 -8.27
N MET A 133 0.51 22.84 -8.47
CA MET A 133 -0.59 22.29 -9.27
C MET A 133 -1.95 22.65 -8.67
N ASP A 134 -2.12 22.52 -7.35
CA ASP A 134 -3.34 22.93 -6.65
C ASP A 134 -3.68 24.42 -6.85
N LYS A 135 -2.67 25.28 -7.06
CA LYS A 135 -2.86 26.73 -7.33
C LYS A 135 -3.13 27.02 -8.81
N PHE A 136 -2.47 26.32 -9.73
CA PHE A 136 -2.65 26.50 -11.18
C PHE A 136 -4.05 26.06 -11.64
N ASP A 137 -4.62 25.04 -10.99
CA ASP A 137 -5.95 24.52 -11.28
C ASP A 137 -7.08 25.55 -11.18
N LEU A 138 -6.94 26.55 -10.29
CA LEU A 138 -7.92 27.63 -10.11
C LEU A 138 -8.12 28.49 -11.36
N ASN A 139 -7.18 28.47 -12.30
CA ASN A 139 -7.17 29.33 -13.49
C ASN A 139 -7.41 28.58 -14.81
N SER A 140 -7.65 27.26 -14.77
CA SER A 140 -7.70 26.41 -15.97
C SER A 140 -9.11 26.26 -16.58
N HIS A 141 -9.18 25.93 -17.88
CA HIS A 141 -10.45 25.75 -18.60
C HIS A 141 -11.20 24.49 -18.12
N ARG A 142 -12.47 24.64 -17.73
CA ARG A 142 -13.29 23.60 -17.06
C ARG A 142 -13.33 22.25 -17.78
N THR A 143 -13.34 22.23 -19.11
CA THR A 143 -13.40 21.00 -19.91
C THR A 143 -12.11 20.16 -19.80
N ILE A 144 -10.95 20.81 -19.82
CA ILE A 144 -9.64 20.15 -19.71
C ILE A 144 -9.51 19.53 -18.31
N PHE A 145 -9.91 20.29 -17.29
CA PHE A 145 -9.93 19.83 -15.90
C PHE A 145 -10.77 18.54 -15.72
N ILE A 146 -11.96 18.47 -16.31
CA ILE A 146 -12.82 17.29 -16.22
C ILE A 146 -12.18 16.07 -16.91
N ALA A 147 -11.56 16.27 -18.07
CA ALA A 147 -10.91 15.20 -18.82
C ALA A 147 -9.70 14.62 -18.06
N VAL A 148 -8.80 15.48 -17.57
CA VAL A 148 -7.61 15.07 -16.78
C VAL A 148 -8.03 14.28 -15.54
N ARG A 149 -9.08 14.73 -14.84
CA ARG A 149 -9.58 14.05 -13.64
C ARG A 149 -10.19 12.68 -13.93
N ARG A 150 -10.90 12.52 -15.05
CA ARG A 150 -11.42 11.21 -15.48
C ARG A 150 -10.27 10.25 -15.78
N LEU A 151 -9.23 10.74 -16.46
CA LEU A 151 -8.05 9.95 -16.77
C LEU A 151 -7.28 9.56 -15.51
N GLU A 152 -7.06 10.48 -14.58
CA GLU A 152 -6.38 10.23 -13.30
C GLU A 152 -7.15 9.20 -12.47
N ARG A 153 -8.48 9.34 -12.38
CA ARG A 153 -9.35 8.37 -11.70
C ARG A 153 -9.25 6.99 -12.35
N LEU A 154 -9.36 6.92 -13.67
CA LEU A 154 -9.28 5.66 -14.41
C LEU A 154 -7.93 4.98 -14.19
N ALA A 155 -6.83 5.74 -14.35
CA ALA A 155 -5.48 5.24 -14.11
C ALA A 155 -5.32 4.74 -12.67
N PHE A 156 -5.82 5.48 -11.68
CA PHE A 156 -5.80 5.05 -10.29
C PHE A 156 -6.52 3.71 -10.09
N PHE A 157 -7.77 3.57 -10.54
CA PHE A 157 -8.52 2.34 -10.32
C PHE A 157 -7.98 1.16 -11.11
N VAL A 158 -7.54 1.36 -12.35
CA VAL A 158 -6.96 0.29 -13.17
C VAL A 158 -5.64 -0.18 -12.59
N LEU A 159 -4.73 0.73 -12.23
CA LEU A 159 -3.41 0.36 -11.69
C LEU A 159 -3.52 -0.26 -10.29
N TYR A 160 -4.22 0.39 -9.35
CA TYR A 160 -4.33 -0.13 -7.99
C TYR A 160 -5.25 -1.34 -7.90
N GLY A 161 -6.30 -1.40 -8.73
CA GLY A 161 -7.15 -2.59 -8.86
C GLY A 161 -6.37 -3.78 -9.42
N GLY A 162 -5.54 -3.56 -10.44
CA GLY A 162 -4.64 -4.57 -11.00
C GLY A 162 -3.60 -5.05 -9.98
N ILE A 163 -2.93 -4.13 -9.27
CA ILE A 163 -1.98 -4.48 -8.20
C ILE A 163 -2.69 -5.30 -7.11
N GLY A 164 -3.84 -4.84 -6.62
CA GLY A 164 -4.62 -5.55 -5.61
C GLY A 164 -5.02 -6.96 -6.06
N PHE A 165 -5.46 -7.11 -7.31
CA PHE A 165 -5.80 -8.41 -7.89
C PHE A 165 -4.59 -9.34 -7.99
N VAL A 166 -3.45 -8.85 -8.47
CA VAL A 166 -2.21 -9.64 -8.56
C VAL A 166 -1.72 -10.07 -7.18
N VAL A 167 -1.77 -9.18 -6.18
CA VAL A 167 -1.42 -9.49 -4.80
C VAL A 167 -2.35 -10.58 -4.24
N LEU A 168 -3.66 -10.43 -4.42
CA LEU A 168 -4.63 -11.44 -3.98
C LEU A 168 -4.38 -12.81 -4.64
N LEU A 169 -4.14 -12.84 -5.95
CA LEU A 169 -3.78 -14.07 -6.64
C LEU A 169 -2.51 -14.68 -6.05
N LYS A 170 -1.44 -13.90 -5.94
CA LYS A 170 -0.13 -14.35 -5.43
C LYS A 170 -0.23 -14.98 -4.03
N PHE A 171 -1.01 -14.39 -3.13
CA PHE A 171 -1.24 -14.93 -1.78
C PHE A 171 -2.25 -16.09 -1.75
N SER A 172 -3.14 -16.20 -2.74
CA SER A 172 -4.07 -17.35 -2.80
C SER A 172 -3.43 -18.62 -3.38
N VAL A 173 -2.41 -18.49 -4.24
CA VAL A 173 -1.75 -19.61 -4.94
C VAL A 173 -1.29 -20.74 -4.01
N PRO A 174 -0.65 -20.48 -2.85
CA PRO A 174 -0.19 -21.54 -1.95
C PRO A 174 -1.29 -22.43 -1.36
N PHE A 175 -2.57 -22.02 -1.44
CA PHE A 175 -3.69 -22.83 -0.93
C PHE A 175 -4.32 -23.75 -1.98
N PHE A 176 -3.90 -23.65 -3.24
CA PHE A 176 -4.35 -24.56 -4.28
C PHE A 176 -3.46 -25.81 -4.30
N PRO A 177 -4.05 -27.02 -4.44
CA PRO A 177 -3.28 -28.25 -4.45
C PRO A 177 -2.32 -28.28 -5.64
N ILE A 178 -1.07 -28.67 -5.39
CA ILE A 178 -0.05 -28.83 -6.43
C ILE A 178 -0.04 -30.29 -6.88
N ASP A 179 -0.08 -30.50 -8.20
CA ASP A 179 0.04 -31.82 -8.83
C ASP A 179 1.35 -32.53 -8.43
N ALA A 180 1.31 -33.86 -8.34
CA ALA A 180 2.46 -34.66 -7.90
C ALA A 180 3.72 -34.46 -8.77
N ARG A 181 3.56 -34.24 -10.08
CA ARG A 181 4.69 -33.94 -11.00
C ARG A 181 5.32 -32.58 -10.68
N SER A 182 4.50 -31.56 -10.44
CA SER A 182 4.95 -30.22 -10.08
C SER A 182 5.61 -30.19 -8.71
N ALA A 183 5.07 -30.94 -7.73
CA ALA A 183 5.66 -31.10 -6.41
C ALA A 183 7.05 -31.76 -6.46
N ALA A 184 7.21 -32.82 -7.27
CA ALA A 184 8.50 -33.46 -7.49
C ALA A 184 9.52 -32.51 -8.16
N HIS A 185 9.06 -31.69 -9.10
CA HIS A 185 9.90 -30.67 -9.74
C HIS A 185 10.37 -29.62 -8.73
N VAL A 186 9.46 -29.06 -7.92
CA VAL A 186 9.79 -28.12 -6.83
C VAL A 186 10.78 -28.74 -5.84
N GLN A 187 10.57 -29.99 -5.44
CA GLN A 187 11.49 -30.70 -4.56
C GLN A 187 12.89 -30.85 -5.18
N SER A 188 12.99 -31.11 -6.48
CA SER A 188 14.28 -31.24 -7.17
C SER A 188 15.08 -29.94 -7.24
N ILE A 189 14.41 -28.79 -7.38
CA ILE A 189 15.06 -27.47 -7.46
C ILE A 189 15.44 -26.96 -6.07
N TYR A 190 14.50 -26.99 -5.13
CA TYR A 190 14.67 -26.33 -3.84
C TYR A 190 15.15 -27.25 -2.72
N GLY A 191 14.94 -28.57 -2.86
CA GLY A 191 15.21 -29.55 -1.83
C GLY A 191 14.22 -29.50 -0.66
N PHE A 192 13.01 -28.97 -0.87
CA PHE A 192 11.99 -28.84 0.16
C PHE A 192 11.49 -30.20 0.65
N LYS A 193 11.32 -30.33 1.97
CA LYS A 193 10.70 -31.50 2.60
C LYS A 193 9.19 -31.55 2.33
N TYR A 194 8.54 -30.39 2.23
CA TYR A 194 7.10 -30.26 1.99
C TYR A 194 6.82 -29.36 0.77
N PRO A 195 7.07 -29.82 -0.48
CA PRO A 195 6.99 -28.98 -1.68
C PRO A 195 5.60 -28.34 -1.93
N GLN A 196 4.55 -28.84 -1.28
CA GLN A 196 3.21 -28.24 -1.28
C GLN A 196 3.17 -26.86 -0.59
N ASN A 197 4.01 -26.66 0.42
CA ASN A 197 4.07 -25.43 1.21
C ASN A 197 5.08 -24.45 0.59
N ARG A 198 4.80 -23.97 -0.62
CA ARG A 198 5.66 -22.98 -1.28
C ARG A 198 5.21 -21.57 -0.89
N LEU A 199 6.12 -20.78 -0.33
CA LEU A 199 5.87 -19.37 -0.06
C LEU A 199 5.60 -18.61 -1.37
N PRO A 200 4.75 -17.55 -1.35
CA PRO A 200 4.51 -16.71 -2.51
C PRO A 200 5.78 -16.12 -3.12
N GLN A 201 6.78 -15.83 -2.29
CA GLN A 201 8.11 -15.39 -2.69
C GLN A 201 9.14 -16.49 -2.41
N CYS A 202 10.07 -16.76 -3.35
CA CYS A 202 11.17 -17.68 -3.06
C CYS A 202 12.17 -17.03 -2.11
N LEU A 203 12.26 -17.55 -0.89
CA LEU A 203 13.25 -17.14 0.10
C LEU A 203 14.20 -18.30 0.40
N ALA A 204 15.50 -18.04 0.33
CA ALA A 204 16.53 -18.97 0.80
C ALA A 204 17.08 -18.50 2.14
N LEU A 205 16.71 -19.21 3.21
CA LEU A 205 17.23 -19.01 4.56
C LEU A 205 18.29 -20.07 4.87
N PRO A 206 19.42 -19.69 5.48
CA PRO A 206 20.42 -20.66 5.90
C PRO A 206 19.84 -21.55 6.99
N PHE A 207 20.01 -22.87 6.85
CA PHE A 207 19.61 -23.89 7.83
C PHE A 207 18.10 -23.99 8.14
N VAL A 208 17.24 -23.29 7.38
CA VAL A 208 15.78 -23.32 7.56
C VAL A 208 15.11 -23.79 6.27
N ASP A 209 14.30 -24.84 6.37
CA ASP A 209 13.41 -25.25 5.29
C ASP A 209 12.10 -24.44 5.41
N THR A 210 11.90 -23.50 4.50
CA THR A 210 10.75 -22.60 4.45
C THR A 210 9.43 -23.32 4.18
N SER A 211 9.48 -24.57 3.73
CA SER A 211 8.30 -25.40 3.49
C SER A 211 7.78 -26.10 4.75
N GLU A 212 8.56 -26.15 5.84
CA GLU A 212 8.09 -26.75 7.08
C GLU A 212 6.88 -25.98 7.63
N PRO A 213 5.80 -26.66 8.06
CA PRO A 213 4.59 -25.98 8.53
C PRO A 213 4.84 -24.92 9.62
N SER A 214 5.77 -25.17 10.54
CA SER A 214 6.15 -24.24 11.61
C SER A 214 6.71 -22.92 11.06
N TRP A 215 7.53 -22.97 10.01
CA TRP A 215 8.18 -21.80 9.41
C TRP A 215 7.33 -21.18 8.31
N PHE A 216 6.64 -22.00 7.52
CA PHE A 216 5.79 -21.58 6.41
C PHE A 216 4.76 -20.55 6.86
N TYR A 217 3.94 -20.85 7.88
CA TYR A 217 2.90 -19.92 8.32
C TYR A 217 3.47 -18.63 8.91
N VAL A 218 4.61 -18.70 9.60
CA VAL A 218 5.28 -17.51 10.17
C VAL A 218 5.76 -16.59 9.05
N LEU A 219 6.48 -17.13 8.07
CA LEU A 219 7.02 -16.37 6.94
C LEU A 219 5.91 -15.86 6.03
N TYR A 220 4.89 -16.68 5.79
CA TYR A 220 3.70 -16.31 5.02
C TYR A 220 2.94 -15.14 5.67
N MET A 221 2.74 -15.16 6.99
CA MET A 221 2.12 -14.04 7.71
C MET A 221 2.98 -12.79 7.71
N LEU A 222 4.30 -12.92 7.78
CA LEU A 222 5.23 -11.79 7.65
C LEU A 222 5.17 -11.16 6.25
N GLU A 223 5.08 -11.96 5.19
CA GLU A 223 4.86 -11.46 3.83
C GLU A 223 3.53 -10.71 3.74
N ILE A 224 2.42 -11.27 4.24
CA ILE A 224 1.12 -10.57 4.26
C ILE A 224 1.21 -9.25 5.03
N LEU A 225 1.86 -9.23 6.20
CA LEU A 225 1.93 -8.05 7.05
C LEU A 225 2.70 -6.91 6.37
N LEU A 226 3.73 -7.23 5.59
CA LEU A 226 4.45 -6.27 4.76
C LEU A 226 3.55 -5.71 3.65
N TRP A 227 2.89 -6.58 2.90
CA TRP A 227 2.07 -6.20 1.74
C TRP A 227 0.77 -5.47 2.14
N SER A 228 0.24 -5.76 3.32
CA SER A 228 -0.95 -5.08 3.88
C SER A 228 -0.62 -3.74 4.56
N GLY A 229 0.66 -3.35 4.65
CA GLY A 229 1.08 -2.06 5.17
C GLY A 229 0.78 -1.88 6.65
N GLY A 230 1.08 -2.89 7.47
CA GLY A 230 1.04 -2.77 8.93
C GLY A 230 -0.25 -2.12 9.42
N SER A 231 -1.39 -2.80 9.22
CA SER A 231 -2.71 -2.43 9.73
C SER A 231 -2.58 -1.74 11.08
N ARG A 232 -2.97 -0.46 11.15
CA ARG A 232 -3.00 0.37 12.36
C ARG A 232 -3.31 -0.47 13.60
N TRP A 233 -2.31 -0.68 14.45
CA TRP A 233 -2.54 -1.01 15.85
C TRP A 233 -3.08 0.25 16.53
N LYS A 234 -4.34 0.58 16.26
CA LYS A 234 -5.14 1.33 17.23
C LYS A 234 -5.49 0.34 18.33
N ILE A 235 -4.53 0.06 19.21
CA ILE A 235 -4.87 -0.41 20.54
C ILE A 235 -5.74 0.70 21.11
N SER A 236 -7.00 0.34 21.31
CA SER A 236 -8.03 1.17 21.90
C SER A 236 -7.54 1.66 23.26
N GLU A 237 -7.03 2.88 23.34
CA GLU A 237 -7.03 3.69 24.57
C GLU A 237 -8.50 4.05 24.91
N LYS A 238 -9.27 3.03 25.25
CA LYS A 238 -10.55 3.13 25.95
C LYS A 238 -10.61 1.99 26.97
N SER A 239 -9.68 1.98 27.91
CA SER A 239 -9.85 1.24 29.17
C SER A 239 -8.80 1.68 30.21
N SER A 240 -8.78 2.96 30.59
CA SER A 240 -8.21 3.37 31.88
C SER A 240 -8.81 4.68 32.40
N LYS A 241 -10.12 4.82 32.22
CA LYS A 241 -10.93 5.76 33.01
C LYS A 241 -12.28 5.13 33.28
N HIS A 242 -12.30 4.16 34.18
CA HIS A 242 -13.38 3.90 35.11
C HIS A 242 -12.79 3.22 36.34
#